data_AF-A0A5N6UTC2-F1
#
_entry.id   AF-A0A5N6UTC2-F1
#
_cell.length_a   1.000
_cell.length_b   1.000
_cell.length_c   1.000
_cell.angle_alpha   90.00
_cell.angle_beta   90.00
_cell.angle_gamma   90.00
#
_symmetry.space_group_name_H-M   'P 1'
#
loop_
_entity.id
_entity.type
_entity.pdbx_description
1 polymer ?
#
loop_
_entity_poly.entity_id
_entity_poly.type
_entity_poly.pdbx_seq_one_letter_code
_entity_poly.pdbx_strand_id
1 'polypeptide(L)'
;MKASLPMSFELSSSGPLIGPKDDGYARAGIKEPSTINTAKESGYHLGVVYLSFPDFNEANSATFHYLDQTLIETGYRAAPEVFYFGPHKLWYLVYQNGNAAYCTNSDISNPAGWSAPKNFFSSMPNDNGHLYRSQTSLGNFPNGMENTAIALQDMNIYASFEASNVYSTGNGEYLLLIEAIGSDDASYFRSWTSASLSGAWTSLADTEVLPFVRSNNVIHGEMIRTNGVDPNATGDYTAMPWKLGILTQANCGC
;
A
#
# COMPACT_ATOMS: atom_id res chain seq x y z
N MET A 1 1.67 28.65 10.44
CA MET A 1 2.63 27.88 9.62
C MET A 1 2.26 26.42 9.76
N LYS A 2 2.11 25.69 8.65
CA LYS A 2 1.79 24.25 8.67
C LYS A 2 3.06 23.50 9.09
N ALA A 3 2.96 22.59 10.07
CA ALA A 3 4.12 21.91 10.64
C ALA A 3 4.89 21.13 9.56
N SER A 4 6.22 21.22 9.58
CA SER A 4 7.10 20.37 8.77
C SER A 4 7.09 18.94 9.29
N LEU A 5 7.33 17.96 8.42
CA LEU A 5 7.54 16.58 8.86
C LEU A 5 8.72 16.50 9.84
N PRO A 6 8.64 15.67 10.89
CA PRO A 6 9.78 15.46 11.77
C PRO A 6 10.87 14.67 11.05
N MET A 7 12.11 14.82 11.51
CA MET A 7 13.27 14.09 10.99
C MET A 7 13.43 12.70 11.66
N SER A 8 12.62 12.41 12.69
CA SER A 8 12.56 11.11 13.35
C SER A 8 11.11 10.78 13.71
N PHE A 9 10.79 9.49 13.73
CA PHE A 9 9.45 9.00 13.95
C PHE A 9 9.42 8.08 15.17
N GLU A 10 8.45 8.30 16.03
CA GLU A 10 8.09 7.37 17.11
C GLU A 10 6.63 6.98 16.90
N LEU A 11 6.36 5.68 16.92
CA LEU A 11 5.07 5.12 16.55
C LEU A 11 4.56 4.19 17.65
N SER A 12 3.25 4.04 17.74
CA SER A 12 2.56 3.06 18.59
C SER A 12 1.71 2.14 17.73
N SER A 13 1.67 0.85 18.05
CA SER A 13 0.89 -0.16 17.34
C SER A 13 -0.36 -0.60 18.10
N SER A 14 -1.44 -0.90 17.38
CA SER A 14 -2.68 -1.47 17.93
C SER A 14 -2.61 -2.98 18.24
N GLY A 15 -1.56 -3.67 17.79
CA GLY A 15 -1.59 -5.14 17.61
C GLY A 15 -2.45 -5.55 16.39
N PRO A 16 -2.58 -6.87 16.13
CA PRO A 16 -3.30 -7.36 14.95
C PRO A 16 -4.82 -7.20 15.08
N LEU A 17 -5.43 -6.51 14.11
CA LEU A 17 -6.86 -6.21 14.01
C LEU A 17 -7.60 -6.97 12.91
N ILE A 18 -6.96 -7.33 11.80
CA ILE A 18 -7.62 -8.01 10.68
C ILE A 18 -6.78 -9.21 10.27
N GLY A 19 -7.37 -10.39 10.28
CA GLY A 19 -6.78 -11.61 9.74
C GLY A 19 -7.72 -12.37 8.81
N PRO A 20 -7.26 -13.50 8.25
CA PRO A 20 -8.09 -14.40 7.46
C PRO A 20 -9.33 -14.87 8.21
N LYS A 21 -10.41 -15.13 7.46
CA LYS A 21 -11.63 -15.73 7.99
C LYS A 21 -11.60 -17.25 7.84
N ASP A 22 -12.29 -17.93 8.75
CA ASP A 22 -12.63 -19.35 8.60
C ASP A 22 -13.96 -19.49 7.84
N ASP A 23 -13.91 -19.23 6.53
CA ASP A 23 -15.10 -19.15 5.66
C ASP A 23 -15.00 -20.03 4.40
N GLY A 24 -14.08 -20.98 4.40
CA GLY A 24 -13.85 -21.91 3.28
C GLY A 24 -12.91 -21.40 2.19
N TYR A 25 -12.53 -20.11 2.18
CA TYR A 25 -11.51 -19.59 1.26
C TYR A 25 -10.07 -19.97 1.65
N ALA A 26 -9.88 -20.49 2.87
CA ALA A 26 -8.62 -21.03 3.40
C ALA A 26 -7.42 -20.10 3.14
N ARG A 27 -7.59 -18.80 3.40
CA ARG A 27 -6.54 -17.80 3.19
C ARG A 27 -5.51 -17.86 4.32
N ALA A 28 -4.22 -17.84 3.97
CA ALA A 28 -3.14 -17.84 4.95
C ALA A 28 -2.93 -16.46 5.59
N GLY A 29 -3.11 -15.37 4.84
CA GLY A 29 -2.91 -14.00 5.34
C GLY A 29 -3.74 -12.96 4.60
N ILE A 30 -3.92 -11.80 5.22
CA ILE A 30 -4.50 -10.59 4.62
C ILE A 30 -3.41 -9.54 4.53
N LYS A 31 -3.23 -8.96 3.34
CA LYS A 31 -2.05 -8.16 2.99
C LYS A 31 -2.40 -6.87 2.27
N GLU A 32 -1.41 -6.00 2.14
CA GLU A 32 -1.35 -4.82 1.26
C GLU A 32 -2.64 -3.98 1.33
N PRO A 33 -2.97 -3.41 2.49
CA PRO A 33 -4.20 -2.67 2.65
C PRO A 33 -4.13 -1.31 1.94
N SER A 34 -5.22 -0.91 1.30
CA SER A 34 -5.52 0.47 0.96
C SER A 34 -6.77 0.92 1.70
N THR A 35 -6.71 2.10 2.31
CA THR A 35 -7.77 2.56 3.21
C THR A 35 -8.15 4.01 2.93
N ILE A 36 -9.45 4.26 2.95
CA ILE A 36 -10.04 5.60 3.09
C ILE A 36 -11.02 5.57 4.26
N ASN A 37 -11.42 6.74 4.77
CA ASN A 37 -12.29 6.83 5.95
C ASN A 37 -13.63 6.07 5.85
N THR A 38 -14.09 5.70 4.64
CA THR A 38 -15.39 5.02 4.43
C THR A 38 -15.29 3.62 3.81
N ALA A 39 -14.12 3.20 3.34
CA ALA A 39 -13.93 1.95 2.61
C ALA A 39 -12.47 1.49 2.66
N LYS A 40 -12.28 0.17 2.76
CA LYS A 40 -10.97 -0.44 2.96
C LYS A 40 -10.87 -1.64 2.03
N GLU A 41 -9.74 -1.76 1.36
CA GLU A 41 -9.44 -2.82 0.39
C GLU A 41 -8.15 -3.49 0.84
N SER A 42 -8.01 -4.79 0.65
CA SER A 42 -6.78 -5.52 0.99
C SER A 42 -6.52 -6.61 -0.05
N GLY A 43 -5.25 -6.76 -0.42
CA GLY A 43 -4.79 -7.79 -1.34
C GLY A 43 -4.46 -9.11 -0.64
N TYR A 44 -4.55 -10.20 -1.37
CA TYR A 44 -3.87 -11.46 -1.06
C TYR A 44 -3.32 -12.05 -2.35
N HIS A 45 -2.46 -13.07 -2.24
CA HIS A 45 -1.67 -13.59 -3.36
C HIS A 45 -2.49 -14.01 -4.61
N LEU A 46 -3.81 -14.18 -4.51
CA LEU A 46 -4.71 -14.58 -5.61
C LEU A 46 -6.06 -13.84 -5.60
N GLY A 47 -6.12 -12.60 -5.13
CA GLY A 47 -7.35 -11.79 -5.17
C GLY A 47 -7.36 -10.58 -4.24
N VAL A 48 -8.43 -9.79 -4.32
CA VAL A 48 -8.66 -8.60 -3.50
C VAL A 48 -9.93 -8.79 -2.69
N VAL A 49 -9.93 -8.32 -1.44
CA VAL A 49 -11.08 -8.31 -0.55
C VAL A 49 -11.42 -6.89 -0.13
N TYR A 50 -12.70 -6.55 -0.24
CA TYR A 50 -13.28 -5.33 0.28
C TYR A 50 -13.87 -5.58 1.67
N LEU A 51 -13.68 -4.62 2.57
CA LEU A 51 -14.32 -4.58 3.87
C LEU A 51 -14.59 -3.13 4.29
N SER A 52 -15.66 -2.93 5.04
CA SER A 52 -15.95 -1.64 5.66
C SER A 52 -16.44 -1.86 7.08
N PHE A 53 -16.03 -0.95 7.97
CA PHE A 53 -16.34 -1.01 9.39
C PHE A 53 -16.21 0.40 9.99
N PRO A 54 -17.12 0.78 10.91
CA PRO A 54 -17.15 2.11 11.49
C PRO A 54 -16.07 2.32 12.54
N ASP A 55 -15.64 1.24 13.21
CA ASP A 55 -14.69 1.26 14.32
C ASP A 55 -13.65 0.15 14.16
N PHE A 56 -12.40 0.43 14.53
CA PHE A 56 -11.30 -0.54 14.40
C PHE A 56 -11.45 -1.77 15.31
N ASN A 57 -12.21 -1.67 16.39
CA ASN A 57 -12.58 -2.83 17.22
C ASN A 57 -13.52 -3.79 16.49
N GLU A 58 -14.20 -3.33 15.45
CA GLU A 58 -15.09 -4.12 14.58
C GLU A 58 -14.38 -4.60 13.30
N ALA A 59 -13.11 -4.24 13.11
CA ALA A 59 -12.37 -4.55 11.88
C ALA A 59 -12.31 -6.06 11.60
N ASN A 60 -12.05 -6.86 12.64
CA ASN A 60 -11.96 -8.31 12.48
C ASN A 60 -13.33 -9.00 12.32
N SER A 61 -14.43 -8.35 12.69
CA SER A 61 -15.78 -8.91 12.50
C SER A 61 -16.42 -8.42 11.19
N ALA A 62 -15.83 -7.43 10.54
CA ALA A 62 -16.29 -6.93 9.24
C ALA A 62 -16.42 -8.05 8.21
N THR A 63 -17.50 -7.99 7.42
CA THR A 63 -17.75 -8.92 6.33
C THR A 63 -16.72 -8.70 5.23
N PHE A 64 -16.14 -9.81 4.76
CA PHE A 64 -15.26 -9.81 3.60
C PHE A 64 -16.10 -9.96 2.34
N HIS A 65 -15.97 -8.99 1.44
CA HIS A 65 -16.51 -9.05 0.10
C HIS A 65 -15.37 -9.43 -0.85
N TYR A 66 -15.33 -10.70 -1.24
CA TYR A 66 -14.34 -11.22 -2.16
C TYR A 66 -14.59 -10.69 -3.57
N LEU A 67 -13.65 -9.91 -4.10
CA LEU A 67 -13.85 -9.25 -5.39
C LEU A 67 -13.75 -10.21 -6.57
N ASP A 68 -13.28 -11.45 -6.37
CA ASP A 68 -13.32 -12.52 -7.37
C ASP A 68 -14.75 -12.96 -7.72
N GLN A 69 -15.74 -12.61 -6.90
CA GLN A 69 -17.18 -12.82 -7.16
C GLN A 69 -17.82 -11.69 -7.98
N THR A 70 -17.03 -10.73 -8.45
CA THR A 70 -17.50 -9.55 -9.21
C THR A 70 -16.97 -9.58 -10.64
N LEU A 71 -17.15 -8.50 -11.40
CA LEU A 71 -16.55 -8.38 -12.75
C LEU A 71 -15.01 -8.33 -12.72
N ILE A 72 -14.37 -8.21 -11.55
CA ILE A 72 -12.91 -8.37 -11.40
C ILE A 72 -12.46 -9.82 -11.70
N GLU A 73 -13.37 -10.78 -11.46
CA GLU A 73 -13.18 -12.22 -11.66
C GLU A 73 -12.01 -12.82 -10.89
N THR A 74 -11.87 -14.14 -10.96
CA THR A 74 -10.75 -14.88 -10.40
C THR A 74 -9.42 -14.58 -11.11
N GLY A 75 -8.30 -14.85 -10.44
CA GLY A 75 -6.96 -14.79 -11.01
C GLY A 75 -5.99 -14.03 -10.10
N TYR A 76 -4.76 -13.81 -10.58
CA TYR A 76 -3.78 -13.04 -9.84
C TYR A 76 -4.19 -11.56 -9.76
N ARG A 77 -4.50 -11.07 -8.56
CA ARG A 77 -4.74 -9.66 -8.23
C ARG A 77 -4.15 -9.39 -6.84
N ALA A 78 -3.31 -8.38 -6.70
CA ALA A 78 -2.64 -8.05 -5.44
C ALA A 78 -2.35 -6.54 -5.34
N ALA A 79 -1.93 -6.08 -4.16
CA ALA A 79 -1.53 -4.70 -3.88
C ALA A 79 -2.54 -3.62 -4.34
N PRO A 80 -3.78 -3.64 -3.83
CA PRO A 80 -4.77 -2.64 -4.18
C PRO A 80 -4.37 -1.23 -3.70
N GLU A 81 -4.72 -0.21 -4.47
CA GLU A 81 -4.77 1.20 -4.08
C GLU A 81 -6.11 1.80 -4.51
N VAL A 82 -6.86 2.37 -3.56
CA VAL A 82 -8.17 2.98 -3.84
C VAL A 82 -8.16 4.50 -3.68
N PHE A 83 -8.71 5.22 -4.67
CA PHE A 83 -8.90 6.67 -4.60
C PHE A 83 -10.08 7.14 -5.44
N TYR A 84 -10.60 8.33 -5.12
CA TYR A 84 -11.65 8.97 -5.92
C TYR A 84 -11.03 9.92 -6.95
N PHE A 85 -11.29 9.66 -8.24
CA PHE A 85 -10.84 10.51 -9.32
C PHE A 85 -11.93 11.53 -9.70
N GLY A 86 -11.85 12.71 -9.08
CA GLY A 86 -12.82 13.80 -9.21
C GLY A 86 -13.23 14.15 -10.65
N PRO A 87 -12.31 14.25 -11.63
CA PRO A 87 -12.67 14.57 -13.03
C PRO A 87 -13.63 13.56 -13.66
N HIS A 88 -13.52 12.27 -13.31
CA HIS A 88 -14.43 11.23 -13.81
C HIS A 88 -15.62 10.97 -12.91
N LYS A 89 -15.58 11.47 -11.67
CA LYS A 89 -16.54 11.17 -10.61
C LYS A 89 -16.64 9.67 -10.31
N LEU A 90 -15.51 8.97 -10.40
CA LEU A 90 -15.42 7.53 -10.19
C LEU A 90 -14.34 7.22 -9.15
N TRP A 91 -14.58 6.18 -8.37
CA TRP A 91 -13.55 5.47 -7.63
C TRP A 91 -12.71 4.65 -8.58
N TYR A 92 -11.41 4.65 -8.35
CA TYR A 92 -10.43 3.80 -9.01
C TYR A 92 -9.85 2.85 -7.97
N LEU A 93 -9.79 1.57 -8.32
CA LEU A 93 -9.03 0.54 -7.61
C LEU A 93 -7.89 0.12 -8.53
N VAL A 94 -6.67 0.56 -8.24
CA VAL A 94 -5.44 0.18 -8.93
C VAL A 94 -4.87 -1.06 -8.25
N TYR A 95 -4.33 -2.02 -9.00
CA TYR A 95 -3.73 -3.23 -8.45
C TYR A 95 -2.83 -3.91 -9.50
N GLN A 96 -2.03 -4.89 -9.08
CA GLN A 96 -1.23 -5.69 -10.00
C GLN A 96 -1.95 -6.98 -10.42
N ASN A 97 -1.89 -7.33 -11.70
CA ASN A 97 -2.43 -8.58 -12.26
C ASN A 97 -1.43 -9.30 -13.19
N GLY A 98 -0.14 -8.99 -13.06
CA GLY A 98 0.88 -9.25 -14.08
C GLY A 98 1.09 -8.04 -15.02
N ASN A 99 0.33 -6.98 -14.82
CA ASN A 99 0.53 -5.62 -15.34
C ASN A 99 0.08 -4.65 -14.23
N ALA A 100 0.21 -3.33 -14.45
CA ALA A 100 -0.51 -2.33 -13.66
C ALA A 100 -1.95 -2.23 -14.18
N ALA A 101 -2.91 -2.63 -13.35
CA ALA A 101 -4.33 -2.71 -13.69
C ALA A 101 -5.16 -1.73 -12.88
N TYR A 102 -6.38 -1.48 -13.34
CA TYR A 102 -7.39 -0.74 -12.60
C TYR A 102 -8.81 -1.23 -12.88
N CYS A 103 -9.67 -1.03 -11.89
CA CYS A 103 -11.12 -1.08 -12.02
C CYS A 103 -11.73 0.25 -11.59
N THR A 104 -12.97 0.48 -11.99
CA THR A 104 -13.72 1.69 -11.60
C THR A 104 -15.04 1.34 -10.95
N ASN A 105 -15.53 2.23 -10.09
CA ASN A 105 -16.83 2.11 -9.44
C ASN A 105 -17.41 3.50 -9.17
N SER A 106 -18.70 3.71 -9.39
CA SER A 106 -19.38 4.98 -9.08
C SER A 106 -19.72 5.12 -7.60
N ASP A 107 -19.76 4.01 -6.86
CA ASP A 107 -20.17 3.96 -5.46
C ASP A 107 -19.32 2.95 -4.68
N ILE A 108 -18.42 3.46 -3.85
CA ILE A 108 -17.52 2.63 -3.05
C ILE A 108 -18.21 1.83 -1.94
N SER A 109 -19.47 2.12 -1.63
CA SER A 109 -20.27 1.31 -0.72
C SER A 109 -20.82 0.04 -1.38
N ASN A 110 -20.72 -0.06 -2.71
CA ASN A 110 -21.16 -1.21 -3.49
C ASN A 110 -19.97 -2.02 -4.02
N PRO A 111 -19.43 -3.01 -3.28
CA PRO A 111 -18.29 -3.81 -3.73
C PRO A 111 -18.58 -4.64 -4.98
N ALA A 112 -19.84 -4.96 -5.27
CA ALA A 112 -20.21 -5.66 -6.52
C ALA A 112 -20.17 -4.74 -7.76
N GLY A 113 -20.03 -3.42 -7.57
CA GLY A 113 -20.04 -2.42 -8.63
C GLY A 113 -18.70 -2.20 -9.34
N TRP A 114 -17.63 -2.87 -8.92
CA TRP A 114 -16.33 -2.76 -9.59
C TRP A 114 -16.41 -3.29 -11.03
N SER A 115 -15.94 -2.48 -11.99
CA SER A 115 -15.87 -2.86 -13.40
C SER A 115 -14.88 -4.00 -13.65
N ALA A 116 -14.92 -4.59 -14.84
CA ALA A 116 -13.87 -5.50 -15.31
C ALA A 116 -12.49 -4.79 -15.37
N PRO A 117 -11.38 -5.54 -15.17
CA PRO A 117 -10.03 -5.00 -15.22
C PRO A 117 -9.68 -4.37 -16.56
N LYS A 118 -8.93 -3.28 -16.50
CA LYS A 118 -8.18 -2.71 -17.62
C LYS A 118 -6.73 -2.48 -17.20
N ASN A 119 -5.81 -2.48 -18.16
CA ASN A 119 -4.40 -2.23 -17.89
C ASN A 119 -4.01 -0.80 -18.25
N PHE A 120 -3.09 -0.21 -17.49
CA PHE A 120 -2.45 1.07 -17.81
C PHE A 120 -1.46 0.95 -18.97
N PHE A 121 -0.81 -0.22 -19.11
CA PHE A 121 0.17 -0.50 -20.15
C PHE A 121 -0.30 -1.62 -21.07
N SER A 122 0.08 -1.56 -22.34
CA SER A 122 -0.20 -2.62 -23.32
C SER A 122 0.64 -3.89 -23.10
N SER A 123 1.75 -3.79 -22.36
CA SER A 123 2.61 -4.91 -21.97
C SER A 123 3.05 -4.78 -20.51
N MET A 124 3.46 -5.90 -19.91
CA MET A 124 3.99 -5.93 -18.54
C MET A 124 5.23 -5.03 -18.42
N PRO A 125 5.27 -4.09 -17.45
CA PRO A 125 6.49 -3.35 -17.12
C PRO A 125 7.58 -4.29 -16.59
N ASN A 126 8.85 -3.97 -16.83
CA ASN A 126 9.96 -4.73 -16.25
C ASN A 126 10.00 -4.58 -14.73
N ASP A 127 10.31 -5.68 -14.06
CA ASP A 127 10.55 -5.72 -12.62
C ASP A 127 12.02 -6.08 -12.38
N ASN A 128 12.84 -5.09 -12.06
CA ASN A 128 14.30 -5.24 -11.93
C ASN A 128 14.87 -4.52 -10.69
N GLY A 129 14.04 -4.32 -9.66
CA GLY A 129 14.47 -3.68 -8.41
C GLY A 129 14.67 -2.17 -8.51
N HIS A 130 13.94 -1.50 -9.40
CA HIS A 130 13.89 -0.04 -9.48
C HIS A 130 12.50 0.48 -9.16
N LEU A 131 12.45 1.65 -8.53
CA LEU A 131 11.21 2.40 -8.45
C LEU A 131 11.00 3.13 -9.78
N TYR A 132 9.97 2.73 -10.52
CA TYR A 132 9.58 3.34 -11.78
C TYR A 132 8.46 4.36 -11.60
N ARG A 133 8.46 5.39 -12.45
CA ARG A 133 7.39 6.39 -12.54
C ARG A 133 7.07 6.68 -14.00
N SER A 134 5.80 6.50 -14.36
CA SER A 134 5.23 6.99 -15.61
C SER A 134 4.30 8.17 -15.33
N GLN A 135 3.90 8.89 -16.37
CA GLN A 135 3.01 10.05 -16.25
C GLN A 135 2.07 10.17 -17.45
N THR A 136 0.90 10.74 -17.20
CA THR A 136 -0.05 11.19 -18.22
C THR A 136 -0.63 12.53 -17.80
N SER A 137 -1.33 13.21 -18.71
CA SER A 137 -2.07 14.42 -18.34
C SER A 137 -3.33 14.06 -17.54
N LEU A 138 -3.79 14.98 -16.68
CA LEU A 138 -5.01 14.78 -15.89
C LEU A 138 -6.24 14.50 -16.78
N GLY A 139 -6.35 15.15 -17.93
CA GLY A 139 -7.45 14.94 -18.87
C GLY A 139 -7.38 13.65 -19.68
N ASN A 140 -6.22 12.98 -19.69
CA ASN A 140 -6.01 11.73 -20.44
C ASN A 140 -6.02 10.49 -19.54
N PHE A 141 -5.77 10.63 -18.24
CA PHE A 141 -5.88 9.55 -17.25
C PHE A 141 -7.22 8.82 -17.41
N PRO A 142 -7.28 7.47 -17.35
CA PRO A 142 -6.20 6.51 -17.07
C PRO A 142 -5.33 6.12 -18.28
N ASN A 143 -5.48 6.78 -19.44
CA ASN A 143 -4.76 6.44 -20.66
C ASN A 143 -3.44 7.21 -20.79
N GLY A 144 -2.58 6.76 -21.71
CA GLY A 144 -1.37 7.47 -22.12
C GLY A 144 -0.32 7.59 -21.02
N MET A 145 -0.15 6.53 -20.22
CA MET A 145 0.98 6.44 -19.29
C MET A 145 2.28 6.34 -20.09
N GLU A 146 3.03 7.44 -20.12
CA GLU A 146 4.24 7.61 -20.90
C GLU A 146 5.39 8.14 -20.02
N ASN A 147 6.55 8.38 -20.64
CA ASN A 147 7.74 8.94 -19.99
C ASN A 147 8.14 8.16 -18.72
N THR A 148 8.15 6.82 -18.84
CA THR A 148 8.61 5.93 -17.76
C THR A 148 10.08 6.20 -17.47
N ALA A 149 10.37 6.61 -16.23
CA ALA A 149 11.71 6.87 -15.75
C ALA A 149 11.95 6.13 -14.43
N ILE A 150 13.22 5.87 -14.13
CA ILE A 150 13.64 5.46 -12.79
C ILE A 150 13.47 6.68 -11.88
N ALA A 151 12.58 6.59 -10.90
CA ALA A 151 12.34 7.63 -9.91
C ALA A 151 13.29 7.53 -8.73
N LEU A 152 13.64 6.31 -8.33
CA LEU A 152 14.63 6.02 -7.30
C LEU A 152 15.27 4.66 -7.58
N GLN A 153 16.57 4.54 -7.31
CA GLN A 153 17.30 3.28 -7.40
C GLN A 153 18.31 3.20 -6.25
N ASP A 154 18.56 1.98 -5.79
CA ASP A 154 19.61 1.67 -4.82
C ASP A 154 20.48 0.54 -5.39
N MET A 155 21.77 0.52 -5.03
CA MET A 155 22.65 -0.59 -5.42
C MET A 155 22.31 -1.87 -4.67
N ASN A 156 21.78 -1.73 -3.46
CA ASN A 156 21.19 -2.83 -2.72
C ASN A 156 19.69 -2.90 -3.04
N ILE A 157 19.27 -3.90 -3.83
CA ILE A 157 17.86 -4.09 -4.18
C ILE A 157 16.95 -4.23 -2.95
N TYR A 158 17.49 -4.73 -1.84
CA TYR A 158 16.75 -4.85 -0.59
C TYR A 158 16.55 -3.51 0.13
N ALA A 159 17.34 -2.49 -0.20
CA ALA A 159 17.17 -1.15 0.36
C ALA A 159 16.08 -0.34 -0.40
N SER A 160 15.65 -0.79 -1.58
CA SER A 160 14.53 -0.22 -2.34
C SER A 160 13.69 -1.37 -2.90
N PHE A 161 13.12 -2.17 -2.00
CA PHE A 161 12.54 -3.46 -2.32
C PHE A 161 11.19 -3.33 -3.03
N GLU A 162 10.14 -2.88 -2.33
CA GLU A 162 8.79 -2.77 -2.90
C GLU A 162 7.86 -1.80 -2.11
N ALA A 163 6.54 -1.92 -2.32
CA ALA A 163 5.47 -1.24 -1.56
C ALA A 163 5.60 0.29 -1.46
N SER A 164 5.91 0.95 -2.59
CA SER A 164 6.07 2.41 -2.61
C SER A 164 4.75 3.14 -2.30
N ASN A 165 4.81 4.17 -1.47
CA ASN A 165 3.69 5.09 -1.22
C ASN A 165 4.13 6.53 -1.49
N VAL A 166 3.34 7.30 -2.22
CA VAL A 166 3.62 8.73 -2.48
C VAL A 166 2.44 9.60 -2.05
N TYR A 167 2.69 10.53 -1.13
CA TYR A 167 1.68 11.41 -0.56
C TYR A 167 2.03 12.87 -0.78
N SER A 168 1.04 13.72 -1.04
CA SER A 168 1.23 15.16 -0.84
C SER A 168 1.22 15.47 0.65
N THR A 169 2.19 16.25 1.11
CA THR A 169 2.22 16.79 2.49
C THR A 169 1.26 17.97 2.67
N GLY A 170 0.69 18.47 1.56
CA GLY A 170 -0.21 19.61 1.52
C GLY A 170 0.45 20.95 1.86
N ASN A 171 1.77 21.06 1.75
CA ASN A 171 2.53 22.32 1.81
C ASN A 171 3.30 22.60 0.49
N GLY A 172 3.00 21.86 -0.58
CA GLY A 172 3.73 21.93 -1.85
C GLY A 172 4.83 20.88 -2.00
N GLU A 173 5.04 20.04 -0.99
CA GLU A 173 5.98 18.91 -1.04
C GLU A 173 5.25 17.56 -1.14
N TYR A 174 6.04 16.52 -1.38
CA TYR A 174 5.64 15.12 -1.45
C TYR A 174 6.51 14.29 -0.50
N LEU A 175 5.91 13.26 0.08
CA LEU A 175 6.55 12.23 0.89
C LEU A 175 6.51 10.92 0.11
N LEU A 176 7.67 10.29 -0.09
CA LEU A 176 7.82 8.94 -0.63
C LEU A 176 8.20 8.00 0.50
N LEU A 177 7.53 6.87 0.60
CA LEU A 177 7.90 5.74 1.45
C LEU A 177 8.20 4.53 0.57
N ILE A 178 9.21 3.74 0.92
CA ILE A 178 9.55 2.47 0.24
C ILE A 178 9.89 1.43 1.29
N GLU A 179 9.39 0.20 1.09
CA GLU A 179 9.76 -0.94 1.92
C GLU A 179 11.19 -1.40 1.60
N ALA A 180 11.93 -1.74 2.64
CA ALA A 180 13.27 -2.29 2.58
C ALA A 180 13.38 -3.50 3.50
N ILE A 181 14.29 -4.42 3.17
CA ILE A 181 14.66 -5.55 4.01
C ILE A 181 15.96 -5.20 4.73
N GLY A 182 15.92 -5.23 6.07
CA GLY A 182 17.05 -4.90 6.93
C GLY A 182 18.11 -5.99 6.98
N SER A 183 19.25 -5.68 7.59
CA SER A 183 20.34 -6.62 7.85
C SER A 183 19.96 -7.81 8.75
N ASP A 184 18.80 -7.72 9.42
CA ASP A 184 18.16 -8.74 10.25
C ASP A 184 17.02 -9.48 9.53
N ASP A 185 16.94 -9.36 8.19
CA ASP A 185 15.87 -9.90 7.33
C ASP A 185 14.47 -9.34 7.63
N ALA A 186 14.35 -8.36 8.53
CA ALA A 186 13.07 -7.73 8.87
C ALA A 186 12.76 -6.55 7.94
N SER A 187 11.50 -6.47 7.50
CA SER A 187 11.00 -5.32 6.74
C SER A 187 11.00 -4.03 7.56
N TYR A 188 11.32 -2.92 6.92
CA TYR A 188 11.21 -1.57 7.46
C TYR A 188 10.88 -0.57 6.34
N PHE A 189 10.41 0.62 6.70
CA PHE A 189 10.13 1.68 5.73
C PHE A 189 11.18 2.78 5.79
N ARG A 190 11.67 3.12 4.60
CA ARG A 190 12.51 4.30 4.34
C ARG A 190 11.64 5.44 3.83
N SER A 191 12.09 6.68 4.00
CA SER A 191 11.33 7.86 3.59
C SER A 191 12.19 8.96 2.98
N TRP A 192 11.59 9.66 2.01
CA TRP A 192 12.17 10.80 1.30
C TRP A 192 11.14 11.90 1.08
N THR A 193 11.59 13.13 0.88
CA THR A 193 10.75 14.24 0.44
C THR A 193 11.18 14.80 -0.91
N SER A 194 10.24 15.40 -1.63
CA SER A 194 10.55 16.16 -2.85
C SER A 194 9.58 17.32 -3.04
N ALA A 195 10.04 18.38 -3.69
CA ALA A 195 9.19 19.48 -4.16
C ALA A 195 8.39 19.12 -5.44
N SER A 196 8.67 17.97 -6.07
CA SER A 196 8.01 17.54 -7.30
C SER A 196 7.95 16.01 -7.40
N LEU A 197 6.85 15.48 -7.93
CA LEU A 197 6.68 14.05 -8.23
C LEU A 197 7.68 13.52 -9.26
N SER A 198 8.26 14.39 -10.08
CA SER A 198 9.29 14.06 -11.08
C SER A 198 10.65 14.64 -10.73
N GLY A 199 10.80 15.19 -9.52
CA GLY A 199 12.05 15.78 -9.04
C GLY A 199 12.96 14.77 -8.35
N ALA A 200 14.09 15.26 -7.85
CA ALA A 200 14.96 14.47 -6.99
C ALA A 200 14.31 14.24 -5.62
N TRP A 201 14.49 13.04 -5.07
CA TRP A 201 14.07 12.67 -3.72
C TRP A 201 15.20 12.90 -2.73
N THR A 202 14.93 13.64 -1.65
CA THR A 202 15.87 13.93 -0.56
C THR A 202 15.56 13.04 0.63
N SER A 203 16.55 12.35 1.19
CA SER A 203 16.35 11.46 2.35
C SER A 203 15.74 12.21 3.54
N LEU A 204 14.78 11.57 4.21
CA LEU A 204 14.12 12.05 5.42
C LEU A 204 14.48 11.17 6.62
N ALA A 205 14.03 9.92 6.60
CA ALA A 205 14.36 8.86 7.56
C ALA A 205 14.44 7.54 6.78
N ASP A 206 15.65 7.21 6.30
CA ASP A 206 15.89 6.18 5.29
C ASP A 206 16.98 5.18 5.69
N THR A 207 17.30 5.06 6.98
CA THR A 207 18.31 4.11 7.47
C THR A 207 17.73 3.17 8.53
N GLU A 208 18.44 2.07 8.78
CA GLU A 208 18.09 1.12 9.84
C GLU A 208 18.07 1.72 11.26
N VAL A 209 18.86 2.76 11.50
CA VAL A 209 18.97 3.47 12.80
C VAL A 209 17.97 4.63 12.89
N LEU A 210 17.70 5.29 11.78
CA LEU A 210 16.70 6.35 11.63
C LEU A 210 15.68 5.99 10.53
N PRO A 211 14.79 5.01 10.79
CA PRO A 211 13.79 4.58 9.82
C PRO A 211 12.52 5.45 9.90
N PHE A 212 11.70 5.40 8.86
CA PHE A 212 10.33 5.92 8.94
C PHE A 212 9.51 5.02 9.86
N VAL A 213 9.52 3.71 9.61
CA VAL A 213 8.98 2.69 10.52
C VAL A 213 9.90 1.48 10.57
N ARG A 214 10.24 1.00 11.78
CA ARG A 214 10.91 -0.26 12.07
C ARG A 214 10.64 -0.70 13.51
N SER A 215 10.92 -1.95 13.85
CA SER A 215 10.83 -2.48 15.22
C SER A 215 11.48 -1.60 16.30
N ASN A 216 12.57 -0.89 16.00
CA ASN A 216 13.27 -0.04 16.97
C ASN A 216 12.62 1.34 17.22
N ASN A 217 11.60 1.74 16.44
CA ASN A 217 10.88 3.01 16.63
C ASN A 217 9.36 2.84 16.77
N VAL A 218 8.88 1.61 16.98
CA VAL A 218 7.48 1.27 17.27
C VAL A 218 7.36 0.72 18.69
N ILE A 219 6.50 1.34 19.51
CA ILE A 219 6.24 0.98 20.91
C ILE A 219 4.89 0.23 20.98
N HIS A 220 4.80 -0.83 21.80
CA HIS A 220 3.59 -1.66 22.01
C HIS A 220 3.04 -2.49 20.82
N GLY A 221 3.85 -2.87 19.82
CA GLY A 221 3.46 -3.92 18.85
C GLY A 221 3.91 -3.66 17.41
N GLU A 222 3.42 -4.49 16.49
CA GLU A 222 3.91 -4.67 15.10
C GLU A 222 3.34 -3.67 14.06
N MET A 223 3.96 -3.58 12.87
CA MET A 223 3.76 -2.49 11.91
C MET A 223 2.47 -2.54 11.11
N ILE A 224 1.76 -1.42 11.02
CA ILE A 224 0.58 -1.26 10.18
C ILE A 224 0.45 0.09 9.45
N ARG A 225 1.01 0.10 8.24
CA ARG A 225 0.28 0.20 6.95
C ARG A 225 0.93 -0.79 5.99
N THR A 226 1.16 -1.98 6.52
CA THR A 226 2.21 -2.92 6.11
C THR A 226 1.79 -4.30 6.64
N ASN A 227 2.26 -5.36 6.02
CA ASN A 227 1.92 -6.73 6.42
C ASN A 227 2.71 -7.08 7.70
N GLY A 228 2.04 -7.48 8.79
CA GLY A 228 2.69 -8.00 10.00
C GLY A 228 2.58 -9.51 10.10
N VAL A 229 3.61 -10.18 10.60
CA VAL A 229 3.69 -11.64 10.78
C VAL A 229 4.40 -11.97 12.09
N ASP A 230 3.95 -13.02 12.79
CA ASP A 230 4.66 -13.55 13.95
C ASP A 230 6.15 -13.77 13.61
N PRO A 231 7.11 -13.19 14.36
CA PRO A 231 8.54 -13.32 14.05
C PRO A 231 9.06 -14.77 14.14
N ASN A 232 8.29 -15.67 14.74
CA ASN A 232 8.61 -17.11 14.79
C ASN A 232 7.96 -17.90 13.64
N ALA A 233 7.18 -17.26 12.77
CA ALA A 233 6.58 -17.92 11.62
C ALA A 233 7.70 -18.38 10.65
N THR A 234 7.59 -19.63 10.20
CA THR A 234 8.52 -20.22 9.24
C THR A 234 7.73 -20.85 8.09
N GLY A 235 8.35 -20.97 6.92
CA GLY A 235 7.75 -21.58 5.73
C GLY A 235 7.67 -20.61 4.55
N ASP A 236 6.91 -21.00 3.53
CA ASP A 236 6.79 -20.26 2.27
C ASP A 236 6.16 -18.87 2.50
N TYR A 237 6.74 -17.83 1.89
CA TYR A 237 6.29 -16.42 2.04
C TYR A 237 4.80 -16.22 1.74
N THR A 238 4.27 -16.94 0.75
CA THR A 238 2.86 -16.88 0.33
C THR A 238 1.90 -17.54 1.32
N ALA A 239 2.41 -18.37 2.22
CA ALA A 239 1.66 -19.10 3.25
C ALA A 239 1.86 -18.51 4.66
N MET A 240 2.62 -17.42 4.79
CA MET A 240 2.82 -16.75 6.06
C MET A 240 1.52 -16.14 6.61
N PRO A 241 1.30 -16.17 7.94
CA PRO A 241 0.05 -15.77 8.58
C PRO A 241 -0.09 -14.26 8.74
N TRP A 242 -0.03 -13.52 7.62
CA TRP A 242 -0.04 -12.06 7.62
C TRP A 242 -1.35 -11.49 8.20
N LYS A 243 -1.21 -10.48 9.06
CA LYS A 243 -2.32 -9.72 9.66
C LYS A 243 -2.11 -8.22 9.51
N LEU A 244 -3.22 -7.49 9.56
CA LEU A 244 -3.25 -6.02 9.57
C LEU A 244 -3.65 -5.49 10.96
N GLY A 245 -3.53 -4.18 11.16
CA GLY A 245 -3.72 -3.41 12.40
C GLY A 245 -3.60 -1.88 12.14
N ILE A 246 -3.06 -1.03 13.05
CA ILE A 246 -2.77 0.40 12.83
C ILE A 246 -1.47 0.85 13.53
N LEU A 247 -0.69 1.72 12.87
CA LEU A 247 0.31 2.57 13.53
C LEU A 247 -0.19 3.99 13.74
N THR A 248 0.05 4.51 14.94
CA THR A 248 -0.24 5.89 15.33
C THR A 248 1.05 6.61 15.66
N GLN A 249 1.28 7.79 15.08
CA GLN A 249 2.45 8.60 15.42
C GLN A 249 2.35 9.13 16.85
N ALA A 250 3.36 8.82 17.67
CA ALA A 250 3.45 9.22 19.06
C ALA A 250 4.11 10.60 19.26
N ASN A 251 4.95 11.02 18.30
CA ASN A 251 5.72 12.25 18.39
C ASN A 251 5.26 13.35 17.40
N CYS A 252 3.95 13.56 17.18
CA CYS A 252 3.54 14.66 16.28
C CYS A 252 4.01 16.01 16.86
N GLY A 253 4.69 16.81 16.03
CA GLY A 253 5.00 18.22 16.29
C GLY A 253 3.80 19.15 16.06
N CYS A 254 2.60 18.59 16.10
CA CYS A 254 1.29 19.15 15.83
C CYS A 254 0.31 18.62 16.87
#